data_AF-A0A1B6EN08-F1
#
_entry.id   AF-A0A1B6EN08-F1
#
_cell.length_a   1.000
_cell.length_b   1.000
_cell.length_c   1.000
_cell.angle_alpha   90.00
_cell.angle_beta   90.00
_cell.angle_gamma   90.00
#
_symmetry.space_group_name_H-M   'P 1'
#
loop_
_entity.id
_entity.type
_entity.pdbx_description
1 polymer ?
#
loop_
_entity_poly.entity_id
_entity_poly.type
_entity_poly.pdbx_seq_one_letter_code
_entity_poly.pdbx_strand_id
1 'polypeptide(L)'
;EVLTNTLKAPSAEYFKMTDMYSVGLIYWEMTRRCVITEHKVLIPFDYELPFYEMVNSLAPSVEEMTKLVVGAKLRPQVPQNWAQDDTLAAMAKVMQECWSHEP
;
A
#
# COMPACT_ATOMS: atom_id res chain seq x y z
N GLU A 1 -3.13 -7.25 -16.42
CA GLU A 1 -2.58 -6.58 -17.62
C GLU A 1 -1.10 -6.84 -17.93
N VAL A 2 -0.23 -7.26 -16.99
CA VAL A 2 1.06 -7.89 -17.36
C VAL A 2 0.84 -9.30 -17.95
N LEU A 3 -0.29 -9.92 -17.61
CA LEU A 3 -0.66 -11.30 -17.96
C LEU A 3 -1.36 -11.46 -19.32
N THR A 4 -1.65 -10.36 -20.03
CA THR A 4 -2.42 -10.39 -21.29
C THR A 4 -1.58 -10.21 -22.56
N ASN A 5 -0.25 -10.14 -22.42
CA ASN A 5 0.73 -10.11 -23.52
C ASN A 5 0.38 -9.16 -24.68
N THR A 6 -0.22 -8.01 -24.36
CA THR A 6 -0.68 -6.98 -25.31
C THR A 6 0.12 -5.68 -25.16
N LEU A 7 1.41 -5.79 -24.80
CA LEU A 7 2.26 -4.63 -24.64
C LEU A 7 2.54 -3.96 -26.00
N LYS A 8 1.81 -2.87 -26.28
CA LYS A 8 2.50 -1.66 -26.71
C LYS A 8 3.51 -1.35 -25.61
N ALA A 9 4.78 -1.15 -25.95
CA ALA A 9 5.87 -0.96 -24.99
C ALA A 9 5.43 -0.10 -23.80
N PRO A 10 5.76 -0.48 -22.54
CA PRO A 10 5.29 0.26 -21.37
C PRO A 10 5.73 1.72 -21.52
N SER A 11 4.74 2.61 -21.62
CA SER A 11 5.01 4.04 -21.71
C SER A 11 5.69 4.50 -20.42
N ALA A 12 6.41 5.62 -20.47
CA ALA A 12 7.00 6.24 -19.27
C ALA A 12 5.96 6.47 -18.15
N GLU A 13 4.69 6.57 -18.52
CA GLU A 13 3.56 6.72 -17.60
C GLU A 13 3.28 5.45 -16.77
N TYR A 14 3.39 4.25 -17.36
CA TYR A 14 3.25 2.99 -16.61
C TYR A 14 4.32 2.82 -15.54
N PHE A 15 5.56 3.24 -15.84
CA PHE A 15 6.64 3.22 -14.84
C PHE A 15 6.35 4.18 -13.69
N LYS A 16 5.90 5.41 -13.99
CA LYS A 16 5.47 6.38 -12.96
C LYS A 16 4.34 5.84 -12.08
N MET A 17 3.35 5.17 -12.67
CA MET A 17 2.25 4.56 -11.91
C MET A 17 2.73 3.42 -11.01
N THR A 18 3.70 2.63 -11.49
CA THR A 18 4.33 1.56 -10.68
C THR A 18 5.11 2.15 -9.49
N ASP A 19 5.78 3.28 -9.70
CA ASP A 19 6.45 4.00 -8.62
C ASP A 19 5.43 4.55 -7.61
N MET A 20 4.32 5.13 -8.07
CA MET A 20 3.25 5.63 -7.18
C MET A 20 2.63 4.52 -6.33
N TYR A 21 2.42 3.34 -6.89
CA TYR A 21 1.99 2.16 -6.12
C TYR A 21 2.97 1.86 -4.98
N SER A 22 4.28 1.88 -5.28
CA SER A 22 5.35 1.61 -4.30
C SER A 22 5.41 2.71 -3.23
N VAL A 23 5.23 3.98 -3.62
CA VAL A 23 5.11 5.11 -2.68
C VAL A 23 3.94 4.93 -1.72
N GLY A 24 2.79 4.45 -2.22
CA GLY A 24 1.64 4.14 -1.36
C GLY A 24 1.96 3.09 -0.28
N LEU A 25 2.75 2.06 -0.61
CA LEU A 25 3.20 1.08 0.37
C LEU A 25 4.15 1.70 1.42
N ILE A 26 5.08 2.54 1.01
CA ILE A 26 6.00 3.23 1.91
C ILE A 26 5.24 4.17 2.86
N TYR A 27 4.23 4.90 2.36
CA TYR A 27 3.38 5.73 3.20
C TYR A 27 2.66 4.92 4.27
N TRP A 28 2.19 3.71 3.94
CA TRP A 28 1.59 2.82 4.92
C TRP A 28 2.58 2.42 6.04
N GLU A 29 3.83 2.12 5.69
CA GLU A 29 4.87 1.80 6.68
C GLU A 29 5.17 3.00 7.59
N MET A 30 5.28 4.19 6.99
CA MET A 30 5.57 5.44 7.70
C MET A 30 4.44 5.83 8.67
N THR A 31 3.18 5.82 8.21
CA THR A 31 2.05 6.27 9.03
C THR A 31 1.75 5.36 10.21
N ARG A 32 2.08 4.06 10.13
CA ARG A 32 2.01 3.15 11.30
C ARG A 32 2.89 3.61 12.45
N ARG A 33 3.98 4.33 12.16
CA ARG A 33 4.97 4.81 13.12
C ARG A 33 4.77 6.28 13.51
N CYS A 34 3.77 6.96 12.95
CA CYS A 34 3.46 8.35 13.30
C CYS A 34 2.93 8.44 14.74
N VAL A 35 3.55 9.31 15.53
CA VAL A 35 3.04 9.73 16.84
C VAL A 35 2.35 11.06 16.65
N ILE A 36 1.05 11.11 16.94
CA ILE A 36 0.29 12.35 16.92
C ILE A 36 0.07 12.75 18.37
N THR A 37 0.58 13.91 18.77
CA THR A 37 0.60 14.35 20.17
C THR A 37 -0.30 15.56 20.42
N GLU A 38 -0.72 16.28 19.38
CA GLU A 38 -1.34 17.60 19.55
C GLU A 38 -2.81 17.52 20.02
N HIS A 39 -3.55 16.46 19.66
CA HIS A 39 -5.00 16.37 19.98
C HIS A 39 -5.52 15.01 20.46
N LYS A 40 -4.81 13.90 20.20
CA LYS A 40 -5.14 12.54 20.67
C LYS A 40 -3.84 11.76 20.79
N VAL A 41 -3.61 11.05 21.90
CA VAL A 41 -2.48 10.11 21.99
C VAL A 41 -2.83 8.89 21.15
N LEU A 42 -2.51 8.93 19.85
CA LEU A 42 -2.54 7.72 19.03
C LEU A 42 -1.23 6.98 19.27
N ILE A 43 -1.31 5.82 19.92
CA ILE A 43 -0.15 4.96 20.13
C ILE A 43 0.25 4.39 18.77
N PRO A 44 1.52 4.56 18.33
CA PRO A 44 1.98 4.03 17.07
C PRO A 44 1.92 2.50 17.09
N PHE A 45 1.69 1.90 15.92
CA PHE A 45 1.75 0.46 15.74
C PHE A 45 3.21 0.00 15.69
N ASP A 46 3.44 -1.30 15.92
CA ASP A 46 4.71 -1.91 15.62
C ASP A 46 5.03 -1.83 14.12
N TYR A 47 6.33 -1.68 13.85
CA TYR A 47 6.83 -1.67 12.49
C TYR A 47 6.59 -3.04 11.85
N GLU A 48 6.01 -3.01 10.66
CA GLU A 48 5.74 -4.20 9.88
C GLU A 48 5.92 -3.86 8.40
N LEU A 49 6.27 -4.88 7.60
CA LEU A 49 6.32 -4.75 6.15
C LEU A 49 4.90 -4.76 5.55
N PRO A 50 4.69 -4.15 4.37
CA PRO A 50 3.43 -4.29 3.65
C PRO A 50 3.13 -5.77 3.41
N PHE A 51 1.86 -6.16 3.61
CA PHE A 51 1.40 -7.54 3.48
C PHE A 51 1.90 -8.55 4.53
N TYR A 52 2.54 -8.12 5.63
CA TYR A 52 3.09 -9.03 6.66
C TYR A 52 2.09 -10.09 7.18
N GLU A 53 0.79 -9.76 7.28
CA GLU A 53 -0.26 -10.69 7.73
C GLU A 53 -0.72 -11.67 6.64
N MET A 54 -0.32 -11.44 5.39
CA MET A 54 -0.82 -12.16 4.20
C MET A 54 0.24 -13.04 3.55
N VAL A 55 1.52 -12.84 3.91
CA VAL A 55 2.64 -13.64 3.42
C VAL A 55 3.21 -14.49 4.54
N ASN A 56 3.55 -15.75 4.25
CA ASN A 56 4.10 -16.67 5.25
C ASN A 56 5.62 -16.50 5.46
N SER A 57 6.28 -15.78 4.54
CA SER A 57 7.73 -15.59 4.48
C SER A 57 8.08 -14.11 4.46
N LEU A 58 9.21 -13.74 5.08
CA LEU A 58 9.81 -12.40 4.96
C LEU A 58 10.29 -12.08 3.54
N ALA A 59 10.48 -13.10 2.71
CA ALA A 59 10.83 -12.97 1.30
C ALA A 59 9.79 -13.72 0.45
N PRO A 60 8.62 -13.12 0.17
CA PRO A 60 7.60 -13.74 -0.64
C PRO A 60 8.06 -13.86 -2.09
N SER A 61 7.64 -14.94 -2.75
CA SER A 61 7.95 -15.13 -4.17
C SER A 61 7.13 -14.17 -5.04
N VAL A 62 7.59 -13.94 -6.28
CA VAL A 62 6.85 -13.15 -7.27
C VAL A 62 5.46 -13.76 -7.54
N GLU A 63 5.37 -15.09 -7.57
CA GLU A 63 4.11 -15.81 -7.78
C GLU A 63 3.12 -15.59 -6.62
N GLU A 64 3.61 -15.69 -5.38
CA GLU A 64 2.80 -15.44 -4.17
C GLU A 64 2.28 -13.99 -4.15
N MET A 65 3.16 -13.01 -4.36
CA MET A 65 2.75 -11.60 -4.43
C MET A 65 1.79 -11.33 -5.58
N THR A 66 1.98 -11.98 -6.74
CA THR A 66 1.07 -11.86 -7.89
C THR A 66 -0.31 -12.39 -7.54
N LYS A 67 -0.39 -13.57 -6.90
CA LYS A 67 -1.66 -14.16 -6.48
C LYS A 67 -2.39 -13.26 -5.49
N LEU A 68 -1.69 -12.66 -4.54
CA LEU A 68 -2.27 -11.76 -3.53
C LEU A 68 -2.72 -10.42 -4.13
N VAL A 69 -1.81 -9.71 -4.79
CA VAL A 69 -2.02 -8.31 -5.23
C VAL A 69 -2.84 -8.23 -6.51
N VAL A 70 -2.58 -9.11 -7.48
CA VAL A 70 -3.24 -9.09 -8.80
C VAL A 70 -4.43 -10.04 -8.82
N GLY A 71 -4.24 -11.27 -8.33
CA GLY A 71 -5.28 -12.31 -8.31
C GLY A 71 -6.41 -11.99 -7.34
N ALA A 72 -6.07 -11.81 -6.06
CA ALA A 72 -7.04 -11.56 -4.99
C ALA A 72 -7.33 -10.06 -4.76
N LYS A 73 -6.61 -9.16 -5.45
CA LYS A 73 -6.74 -7.70 -5.32
C LYS A 73 -6.59 -7.20 -3.88
N LEU A 74 -5.78 -7.87 -3.07
CA LEU A 74 -5.54 -7.49 -1.70
C LEU A 74 -4.57 -6.31 -1.62
N ARG A 75 -4.68 -5.53 -0.55
CA ARG A 75 -3.85 -4.37 -0.20
C ARG A 75 -3.51 -4.42 1.29
N PRO A 76 -2.47 -3.70 1.75
CA PRO A 76 -2.21 -3.58 3.18
C PRO A 76 -3.43 -3.04 3.94
N GLN A 77 -3.70 -3.59 5.12
CA GLN A 77 -4.85 -3.17 5.91
C GLN A 77 -4.65 -1.74 6.44
N VAL A 78 -5.64 -0.88 6.23
CA VAL A 78 -5.67 0.48 6.79
C VAL A 78 -6.36 0.41 8.17
N PRO A 79 -5.65 0.70 9.28
CA PRO A 79 -6.24 0.67 10.61
C PRO A 79 -7.44 1.62 10.76
N GLN A 80 -8.55 1.12 11.32
CA GLN A 80 -9.79 1.92 11.47
C GLN A 80 -9.60 3.15 12.36
N ASN A 81 -8.69 3.10 13.33
CA ASN A 81 -8.40 4.22 14.22
C ASN A 81 -7.71 5.40 13.50
N TRP A 82 -7.17 5.22 12.29
CA TRP A 82 -6.67 6.33 11.48
C TRP A 82 -7.78 7.31 11.10
N ALA A 83 -9.04 6.86 11.01
CA ALA A 83 -10.19 7.74 10.77
C ALA A 83 -10.46 8.73 11.92
N GLN A 84 -9.80 8.58 13.07
CA GLN A 84 -9.97 9.46 14.22
C GLN A 84 -9.07 10.70 14.15
N ASP A 85 -8.16 10.78 13.19
CA ASP A 85 -7.27 11.91 12.96
C ASP A 85 -7.33 12.33 11.49
N ASP A 86 -7.50 13.62 11.23
CA ASP A 86 -7.70 14.13 9.87
C ASP A 86 -6.47 13.92 8.97
N THR A 87 -5.27 13.98 9.55
CA THR A 87 -4.02 13.75 8.80
C THR A 87 -3.89 12.28 8.41
N LEU A 88 -4.13 11.36 9.34
CA LEU A 88 -4.07 9.92 9.05
C LEU A 88 -5.20 9.49 8.12
N ALA A 89 -6.39 10.07 8.25
CA ALA A 89 -7.50 9.83 7.34
C ALA A 89 -7.18 10.30 5.90
N ALA A 90 -6.57 11.48 5.76
CA ALA A 90 -6.12 11.98 4.47
C ALA A 90 -5.03 11.07 3.86
N MET A 91 -4.05 10.66 4.66
CA MET A 91 -3.01 9.74 4.22
C MET A 91 -3.58 8.39 3.79
N ALA A 92 -4.55 7.84 4.54
CA ALA A 92 -5.23 6.60 4.19
C ALA A 92 -5.88 6.68 2.79
N LYS A 93 -6.48 7.82 2.46
CA LYS A 93 -7.07 8.06 1.15
C LYS A 93 -6.00 8.12 0.05
N VAL A 94 -4.91 8.85 0.28
CA VAL A 94 -3.78 8.92 -0.67
C VAL A 94 -3.21 7.54 -0.96
N MET A 95 -3.00 6.70 0.07
CA MET A 95 -2.53 5.33 -0.11
C MET A 95 -3.48 4.51 -0.98
N GLN A 96 -4.79 4.60 -0.74
CA GLN A 96 -5.79 3.88 -1.53
C GLN A 96 -5.82 4.33 -3.00
N GLU A 97 -5.65 5.63 -3.26
CA GLU A 97 -5.53 6.17 -4.62
C GLU A 97 -4.26 5.65 -5.32
N CYS A 98 -3.11 5.64 -4.63
CA CYS A 98 -1.88 5.04 -5.14
C CYS A 98 -2.00 3.54 -5.49
N TRP A 99 -2.91 2.83 -4.82
CA TRP A 99 -3.14 1.40 -4.97
C TRP A 99 -4.23 1.04 -5.99
N SER A 100 -4.82 2.05 -6.63
CA SER A 100 -5.80 1.87 -7.70
C SER A 100 -5.23 1.01 -8.83
N HIS A 101 -6.08 0.18 -9.40
CA HIS A 101 -5.74 -0.60 -10.60
C HIS A 101 -5.85 0.22 -11.88
N GLU A 102 -6.50 1.38 -11.81
CA GLU A 102 -6.72 2.29 -12.94
C GLU A 102 -6.01 3.63 -12.69
N PRO A 103 -5.40 4.21 -13.74
CA PRO A 103 -4.99 5.61 -13.77
C PRO A 103 -6.06 6.59 -13.27
#